data_AF-A0A2V9D5X0-F1
#
_entry.id   AF-A0A2V9D5X0-F1
#
_cell.length_a   1.000
_cell.length_b   1.000
_cell.length_c   1.000
_cell.angle_alpha   90.00
_cell.angle_beta   90.00
_cell.angle_gamma   90.00
#
_symmetry.space_group_name_H-M   'P 1'
#
loop_
_entity.id
_entity.type
_entity.pdbx_description
1 polymer ?
#
loop_
_entity_poly.entity_id
_entity_poly.type
_entity_poly.pdbx_seq_one_letter_code
_entity_poly.pdbx_strand_id
1 'polypeptide(L)'
;MKEPTEKDLLSRMLNFEDNFVERKTSGDSKDWVKTVVAFANSAPDGHPCVLYIGVKDTGNIETPQVNLDSLQKTFNRGMEKIYPRVVYLPKIIEENGKQALAVIVLGSELRPHFSGPSYVRKGPITVEASEEQFAELIARRNSKANRILSFKGKAVTVVNRQERLGQPAYESEWPSTVVAGCDQFLLTLETQPGKDRHSFPLSRVEINFDNVRNRLLLEITR
;
A
#
# COMPACT_ATOMS: atom_id res chain seq x y z
N MET A 1 18.58 -1.23 16.71
CA MET A 1 17.97 0.03 17.21
C MET A 1 17.80 -0.11 18.71
N LYS A 2 18.12 0.92 19.50
CA LYS A 2 17.91 0.89 20.95
C LYS A 2 16.46 1.25 21.26
N GLU A 3 15.77 0.39 21.99
CA GLU A 3 14.39 0.60 22.39
C GLU A 3 14.27 1.87 23.26
N PRO A 4 13.28 2.75 23.04
CA PRO A 4 13.09 3.95 23.85
C PRO A 4 12.88 3.59 25.33
N THR A 5 13.55 4.32 26.22
CA THR A 5 13.31 4.20 27.66
C THR A 5 12.00 4.88 28.03
N GLU A 6 11.44 4.57 29.20
CA GLU A 6 10.23 5.26 29.68
C GLU A 6 10.44 6.78 29.80
N LYS A 7 11.62 7.21 30.24
CA LYS A 7 11.98 8.64 30.30
C LYS A 7 11.95 9.29 28.91
N ASP A 8 12.42 8.60 27.88
CA ASP A 8 12.35 9.10 26.50
C ASP A 8 10.91 9.22 26.02
N LEU A 9 10.07 8.24 26.37
CA LEU A 9 8.65 8.24 26.03
C LEU A 9 7.87 9.33 26.75
N LEU A 10 8.13 9.56 28.04
CA LEU A 10 7.52 10.66 28.78
C LEU A 10 7.95 12.01 28.21
N SER A 11 9.23 12.18 27.88
CA SER A 11 9.71 13.43 27.27
C SER A 11 9.04 13.70 25.91
N ARG A 12 8.91 12.69 25.05
CA ARG A 12 8.19 12.80 23.77
C ARG A 12 6.70 13.07 23.95
N MET A 13 6.07 12.50 24.99
CA MET A 13 4.67 12.74 25.30
C MET A 13 4.40 14.20 25.65
N LEU A 14 5.32 14.88 26.34
CA LEU A 14 5.14 16.25 26.84
C LEU A 14 5.56 17.35 25.84
N ASN A 15 6.44 17.03 24.89
CA ASN A 15 6.91 17.99 23.87
C ASN A 15 5.84 18.22 22.78
N PHE A 16 6.08 19.09 21.79
CA PHE A 16 5.09 19.30 20.71
C PHE A 16 4.91 18.04 19.83
N GLU A 17 3.69 17.81 19.32
CA GLU A 17 3.45 16.76 18.33
C GLU A 17 4.26 17.05 17.07
N ASP A 18 4.91 16.02 16.56
CA ASP A 18 5.58 16.02 15.27
C ASP A 18 5.01 14.90 14.39
N ASN A 19 5.53 14.74 13.18
CA ASN A 19 5.03 13.71 12.25
C ASN A 19 5.28 12.26 12.74
N PHE A 20 5.94 12.06 13.88
CA PHE A 20 6.29 10.77 14.48
C PHE A 20 5.71 10.58 15.88
N VAL A 21 4.96 11.56 16.41
CA VAL A 21 4.32 11.52 17.72
C VAL A 21 2.88 11.97 17.60
N GLU A 22 1.95 11.09 18.01
CA GLU A 22 0.52 11.39 18.02
C GLU A 22 -0.08 11.08 19.39
N ARG A 23 -0.97 11.93 19.88
CA ARG A 23 -1.79 11.66 21.07
C ARG A 23 -3.22 11.39 20.68
N LYS A 24 -3.83 10.44 21.39
CA LYS A 24 -5.24 10.09 21.26
C LYS A 24 -5.84 9.80 22.62
N THR A 25 -7.09 10.19 22.79
CA THR A 25 -7.86 9.77 23.95
C THR A 25 -8.19 8.29 23.88
N SER A 26 -8.55 7.73 25.02
CA SER A 26 -9.07 6.37 25.16
C SER A 26 -10.41 6.14 24.44
N GLY A 27 -11.12 7.20 24.04
CA GLY A 27 -12.34 7.12 23.24
C GLY A 27 -12.10 6.93 21.73
N ASP A 28 -10.91 7.31 21.24
CA ASP A 28 -10.62 7.46 19.80
C ASP A 28 -10.19 6.14 19.12
N SER A 29 -10.78 5.02 19.53
CA SER A 29 -10.36 3.67 19.11
C SER A 29 -10.26 3.45 17.60
N LYS A 30 -11.08 4.14 16.81
CA LYS A 30 -11.04 4.07 15.33
C LYS A 30 -9.82 4.77 14.74
N ASP A 31 -9.35 5.84 15.38
CA ASP A 31 -8.23 6.62 14.86
C ASP A 31 -6.88 6.02 15.27
N TRP A 32 -6.81 5.23 16.34
CA TRP A 32 -5.58 4.50 16.70
C TRP A 32 -5.07 3.64 15.54
N VAL A 33 -5.96 2.87 14.91
CA VAL A 33 -5.60 1.99 13.78
C VAL A 33 -5.09 2.81 12.59
N LYS A 34 -5.75 3.93 12.29
CA LYS A 34 -5.33 4.82 11.20
C LYS A 34 -3.95 5.40 11.48
N THR A 35 -3.70 5.86 12.70
CA THR A 35 -2.40 6.43 13.09
C THR A 35 -1.29 5.38 12.98
N VAL A 36 -1.51 4.16 13.47
CA VAL A 36 -0.51 3.07 13.36
C VAL A 36 -0.18 2.78 11.89
N VAL A 37 -1.20 2.68 11.03
CA VAL A 37 -0.99 2.48 9.59
C VAL A 37 -0.27 3.67 8.94
N ALA A 38 -0.64 4.90 9.31
CA ALA A 38 -0.01 6.11 8.81
C ALA A 38 1.48 6.17 9.17
N PHE A 39 1.84 5.86 10.42
CA PHE A 39 3.23 5.78 10.86
C PHE A 39 4.02 4.70 10.09
N ALA A 40 3.49 3.48 10.02
CA ALA A 40 4.14 2.38 9.31
C ALA A 40 4.38 2.69 7.82
N ASN A 41 3.48 3.47 7.20
CA ASN A 41 3.56 3.87 5.79
C ASN A 41 4.45 5.10 5.53
N SER A 42 4.64 5.99 6.50
CA SER A 42 5.24 7.31 6.24
C SER A 42 6.64 7.48 6.81
N ALA A 43 6.94 6.86 7.95
CA ALA A 43 8.24 7.00 8.60
C ALA A 43 9.35 6.32 7.77
N PRO A 44 10.63 6.70 7.83
CA PRO A 44 11.70 5.89 7.22
C PRO A 44 11.73 4.46 7.78
N ASP A 45 12.27 3.50 7.01
CA ASP A 45 12.31 2.09 7.45
C ASP A 45 13.02 1.94 8.79
N GLY A 46 12.37 1.25 9.73
CA GLY A 46 12.80 1.11 11.10
C GLY A 46 12.75 2.38 11.95
N HIS A 47 12.32 3.54 11.45
CA HIS A 47 12.25 4.74 12.28
C HIS A 47 11.09 4.63 13.30
N PRO A 48 11.32 4.91 14.61
CA PRO A 48 10.30 4.73 15.63
C PRO A 48 9.38 5.97 15.78
N CYS A 49 8.10 5.76 15.49
CA CYS A 49 7.00 6.65 15.85
C CYS A 49 6.34 6.19 17.15
N VAL A 50 5.63 7.09 17.83
CA VAL A 50 4.91 6.76 19.07
C VAL A 50 3.49 7.29 19.04
N LEU A 51 2.53 6.39 19.21
CA LEU A 51 1.12 6.73 19.48
C LEU A 51 0.88 6.63 20.99
N TYR A 52 0.48 7.73 21.61
CA TYR A 52 0.06 7.76 23.01
C TYR A 52 -1.46 7.65 23.10
N ILE A 53 -1.95 6.65 23.83
CA ILE A 53 -3.38 6.38 24.03
C ILE A 53 -3.74 6.61 25.50
N GLY A 54 -4.82 7.36 25.73
CA GLY A 54 -5.18 7.82 27.08
C GLY A 54 -4.51 9.16 27.42
N VAL A 55 -4.11 9.92 26.40
CA VAL A 55 -3.42 11.21 26.56
C VAL A 55 -4.17 12.25 25.74
N LYS A 56 -4.47 13.39 26.35
CA LYS A 56 -5.09 14.53 25.67
C LYS A 56 -4.07 15.23 24.77
N ASP A 57 -4.54 16.01 23.81
CA ASP A 57 -3.68 16.79 22.90
C ASP A 57 -2.67 17.68 23.65
N THR A 58 -3.03 18.10 24.87
CA THR A 58 -2.15 18.88 25.76
C THR A 58 -0.97 18.10 26.36
N GLY A 59 -0.83 16.80 26.07
CA GLY A 59 0.18 15.92 26.69
C GLY A 59 -0.20 15.37 28.07
N ASN A 60 -1.36 15.74 28.61
CA ASN A 60 -1.80 15.27 29.93
C ASN A 60 -2.50 13.91 29.82
N ILE A 61 -2.13 12.98 30.70
CA ILE A 61 -2.84 11.70 30.86
C ILE A 61 -4.29 11.94 31.33
N GLU A 62 -5.23 11.23 30.71
CA GLU A 62 -6.66 11.40 30.94
C GLU A 62 -7.11 11.13 32.37
N THR A 63 -8.17 11.84 32.77
CA THR A 63 -8.89 11.63 34.02
C THR A 63 -10.39 11.67 33.74
N PRO A 64 -11.19 10.69 34.20
CA PRO A 64 -10.80 9.54 35.04
C PRO A 64 -9.90 8.53 34.32
N GLN A 65 -9.15 7.73 35.09
CA GLN A 65 -8.27 6.70 34.55
C GLN A 65 -9.08 5.55 33.95
N VAL A 66 -8.66 5.08 32.77
CA VAL A 66 -9.27 3.94 32.10
C VAL A 66 -8.58 2.64 32.49
N ASN A 67 -9.31 1.53 32.40
CA ASN A 67 -8.74 0.20 32.60
C ASN A 67 -7.79 -0.15 31.43
N LEU A 68 -6.48 -0.19 31.70
CA LEU A 68 -5.46 -0.39 30.68
C LEU A 68 -5.52 -1.78 30.01
N ASP A 69 -5.99 -2.81 30.71
CA ASP A 69 -6.14 -4.14 30.11
C ASP A 69 -7.24 -4.14 29.03
N SER A 70 -8.35 -3.47 29.33
CA SER A 70 -9.46 -3.29 28.38
C SER A 70 -9.03 -2.43 27.19
N LEU A 71 -8.21 -1.40 27.44
CA LEU A 71 -7.64 -0.54 26.42
C LEU A 71 -6.72 -1.33 25.48
N GLN A 72 -5.77 -2.10 26.02
CA GLN A 72 -4.85 -2.94 25.25
C GLN A 72 -5.59 -4.02 24.45
N LYS A 73 -6.60 -4.68 25.02
CA LYS A 73 -7.46 -5.64 24.29
C LYS A 73 -8.16 -4.98 23.10
N THR A 74 -8.69 -3.77 23.30
CA THR A 74 -9.36 -3.02 22.24
C THR A 74 -8.38 -2.60 21.14
N PHE A 75 -7.20 -2.13 21.53
CA PHE A 75 -6.12 -1.78 20.62
C PHE A 75 -5.68 -2.99 19.77
N ASN A 76 -5.37 -4.13 20.40
CA ASN A 76 -4.93 -5.35 19.71
C ASN A 76 -5.96 -5.87 18.70
N ARG A 77 -7.25 -5.87 19.05
CA ARG A 77 -8.33 -6.22 18.09
C ARG A 77 -8.41 -5.27 16.90
N GLY A 78 -7.99 -4.01 17.07
CA GLY A 78 -7.84 -3.07 15.96
C GLY A 78 -6.67 -3.43 15.06
N MET A 79 -5.52 -3.81 15.65
CA MET A 79 -4.30 -4.17 14.93
C MET A 79 -4.45 -5.45 14.09
N GLU A 80 -5.29 -6.40 14.51
CA GLU A 80 -5.61 -7.62 13.75
C GLU A 80 -6.16 -7.34 12.36
N LYS A 81 -6.73 -6.15 12.13
CA LYS A 81 -7.32 -5.74 10.85
C LYS A 81 -6.33 -5.08 9.90
N ILE A 82 -5.08 -4.91 10.33
CA ILE A 82 -4.05 -4.26 9.52
C ILE A 82 -3.34 -5.30 8.68
N TYR A 83 -3.32 -5.06 7.37
CA TYR A 83 -2.56 -5.88 6.41
C TYR A 83 -1.73 -5.02 5.45
N PRO A 84 -0.48 -5.39 5.14
CA PRO A 84 0.34 -6.39 5.83
C PRO A 84 0.45 -6.10 7.33
N ARG A 85 0.83 -7.09 8.16
CA ARG A 85 0.93 -6.84 9.62
C ARG A 85 1.97 -5.77 9.93
N VAL A 86 1.66 -4.89 10.86
CA VAL A 86 2.59 -3.85 11.35
C VAL A 86 3.30 -4.35 12.60
N VAL A 87 4.59 -4.08 12.70
CA VAL A 87 5.37 -4.30 13.92
C VAL A 87 5.18 -3.12 14.87
N TYR A 88 4.71 -3.40 16.08
CA TYR A 88 4.54 -2.41 17.12
C TYR A 88 4.92 -2.98 18.50
N LEU A 89 5.25 -2.09 19.42
CA LEU A 89 5.61 -2.42 20.80
C LEU A 89 4.82 -1.55 21.78
N PRO A 90 3.83 -2.11 22.49
CA PRO A 90 3.12 -1.39 23.54
C PRO A 90 3.95 -1.29 24.82
N LYS A 91 3.90 -0.14 25.48
CA LYS A 91 4.47 0.13 26.79
C LYS A 91 3.51 0.94 27.65
N ILE A 92 3.38 0.56 28.91
CA ILE A 92 2.71 1.40 29.90
C ILE A 92 3.71 2.47 30.33
N ILE A 93 3.24 3.72 30.38
CA ILE A 93 4.00 4.84 30.92
C ILE A 93 3.23 5.42 32.11
N GLU A 94 3.96 5.92 33.11
CA GLU A 94 3.37 6.53 34.29
C GLU A 94 3.88 7.95 34.53
N GLU A 95 2.97 8.87 34.80
CA GLU A 95 3.28 10.23 35.20
C GLU A 95 2.30 10.71 36.28
N ASN A 96 2.82 11.20 37.41
CA ASN A 96 2.04 11.72 38.53
C ASN A 96 0.96 10.72 39.04
N GLY A 97 1.29 9.42 39.07
CA GLY A 97 0.40 8.35 39.50
C GLY A 97 -0.75 8.03 38.52
N LYS A 98 -0.66 8.54 37.28
CA LYS A 98 -1.59 8.26 36.19
C LYS A 98 -0.85 7.49 35.10
N GLN A 99 -1.57 6.59 34.43
CA GLN A 99 -0.99 5.71 33.45
C GLN A 99 -1.64 5.87 32.07
N ALA A 100 -0.84 5.66 31.03
CA ALA A 100 -1.24 5.68 29.63
C ALA A 100 -0.51 4.58 28.85
N LEU A 101 -0.97 4.32 27.62
CA LEU A 101 -0.34 3.36 26.72
C LEU A 101 0.48 4.10 25.65
N ALA A 102 1.79 3.90 25.62
CA ALA A 102 2.65 4.31 24.53
C ALA A 102 2.85 3.13 23.56
N VAL A 103 2.43 3.29 22.32
CA VAL A 103 2.61 2.29 21.26
C VAL A 103 3.70 2.76 20.33
N ILE A 104 4.85 2.10 20.38
CA ILE A 104 5.96 2.36 19.46
C ILE A 104 5.68 1.63 18.15
N VAL A 105 5.63 2.35 17.03
CA VAL A 105 5.39 1.80 15.70
C VAL A 105 6.61 2.08 14.84
N LEU A 106 7.12 1.07 14.15
CA LEU A 106 8.26 1.26 13.25
C LEU A 106 7.80 1.53 11.83
N GLY A 107 8.51 2.41 11.12
CA GLY A 107 8.40 2.49 9.66
C GLY A 107 8.71 1.12 9.04
N SER A 108 7.87 0.68 8.12
CA SER A 108 7.86 -0.71 7.66
C SER A 108 8.43 -0.87 6.25
N GLU A 109 9.18 -1.94 5.97
CA GLU A 109 9.60 -2.25 4.60
C GLU A 109 8.46 -2.90 3.78
N LEU A 110 7.38 -3.35 4.44
CA LEU A 110 6.26 -4.09 3.83
C LEU A 110 5.12 -3.18 3.35
N ARG A 111 5.41 -1.91 3.07
CA ARG A 111 4.40 -0.95 2.60
C ARG A 111 3.86 -1.34 1.22
N PRO A 112 2.61 -0.96 0.89
CA PRO A 112 1.67 -0.20 1.72
C PRO A 112 0.89 -1.09 2.71
N HIS A 113 0.71 -0.59 3.93
CA HIS A 113 -0.23 -1.10 4.94
C HIS A 113 -1.61 -0.47 4.77
N PHE A 114 -2.65 -1.24 5.08
CA PHE A 114 -4.05 -0.84 4.98
C PHE A 114 -4.79 -1.07 6.31
N SER A 115 -5.61 -0.11 6.70
CA SER A 115 -6.50 -0.22 7.86
C SER A 115 -7.86 -0.78 7.42
N GLY A 116 -7.98 -2.10 7.32
CA GLY A 116 -9.25 -2.77 7.03
C GLY A 116 -9.14 -3.95 6.06
N PRO A 117 -10.14 -4.85 6.07
CA PRO A 117 -10.14 -6.03 5.22
C PRO A 117 -10.40 -5.67 3.74
N SER A 118 -9.81 -6.44 2.84
CA SER A 118 -10.35 -6.60 1.48
C SER A 118 -11.40 -7.69 1.49
N TYR A 119 -12.33 -7.67 0.55
CA TYR A 119 -13.39 -8.66 0.44
C TYR A 119 -13.34 -9.36 -0.91
N VAL A 120 -13.58 -10.67 -0.90
CA VAL A 120 -13.76 -11.49 -2.09
C VAL A 120 -15.12 -12.19 -2.04
N ARG A 121 -15.66 -12.51 -3.23
CA ARG A 121 -16.92 -13.22 -3.34
C ARG A 121 -16.66 -14.71 -3.57
N LYS A 122 -17.19 -15.57 -2.70
CA LYS A 122 -17.10 -17.03 -2.80
C LYS A 122 -18.49 -17.61 -3.01
N GLY A 123 -18.88 -17.74 -4.28
CA GLY A 123 -20.25 -18.10 -4.66
C GLY A 123 -21.24 -16.99 -4.23
N PRO A 124 -22.27 -17.29 -3.42
CA PRO A 124 -23.26 -16.29 -3.02
C PRO A 124 -22.80 -15.39 -1.86
N ILE A 125 -21.74 -15.76 -1.12
CA ILE A 125 -21.31 -15.05 0.10
C ILE A 125 -20.11 -14.13 -0.14
N THR A 126 -20.07 -13.03 0.61
CA THR A 126 -18.92 -12.12 0.71
C THR A 126 -18.11 -12.50 1.94
N VAL A 127 -16.80 -12.67 1.77
CA VAL A 127 -15.87 -13.02 2.86
C VAL A 127 -14.66 -12.08 2.83
N GLU A 128 -14.03 -11.87 3.99
CA GLU A 128 -12.74 -11.19 4.04
C GLU A 128 -11.70 -12.00 3.25
N ALA A 129 -10.89 -11.31 2.46
CA ALA A 129 -9.81 -11.90 1.70
C ALA A 129 -8.73 -12.39 2.67
N SER A 130 -8.24 -13.62 2.47
CA SER A 130 -7.04 -14.07 3.18
C SER A 130 -5.83 -13.21 2.78
N GLU A 131 -4.74 -13.30 3.55
CA GLU A 131 -3.49 -12.60 3.23
C GLU A 131 -2.99 -12.93 1.82
N GLU A 132 -3.07 -14.19 1.40
CA GLU A 132 -2.70 -14.65 0.05
C GLU A 132 -3.62 -14.08 -1.03
N GLN A 133 -4.93 -14.07 -0.78
CA GLN A 133 -5.91 -13.50 -1.71
C GLN A 133 -5.72 -11.99 -1.86
N PHE A 134 -5.43 -11.29 -0.76
CA PHE A 134 -5.12 -9.86 -0.79
C PHE A 134 -3.85 -9.62 -1.61
N ALA A 135 -2.77 -10.37 -1.35
CA ALA A 135 -1.52 -10.28 -2.10
C ALA A 135 -1.76 -10.52 -3.60
N GLU A 136 -2.60 -11.51 -3.96
CA GLU A 136 -3.00 -11.76 -5.35
C GLU A 136 -3.75 -10.57 -5.96
N LEU A 137 -4.68 -9.95 -5.23
CA LEU A 137 -5.39 -8.75 -5.69
C LEU A 137 -4.44 -7.57 -5.95
N ILE A 138 -3.44 -7.37 -5.07
CA ILE A 138 -2.40 -6.35 -5.26
C ILE A 138 -1.50 -6.68 -6.45
N ALA A 139 -1.06 -7.93 -6.57
CA ALA A 139 -0.23 -8.39 -7.70
C ALA A 139 -0.98 -8.22 -9.03
N ARG A 140 -2.27 -8.58 -9.08
CA ARG A 140 -3.14 -8.32 -10.23
C ARG A 140 -3.20 -6.84 -10.57
N ARG A 141 -3.32 -5.96 -9.57
CA ARG A 141 -3.29 -4.50 -9.77
C ARG A 141 -1.98 -4.01 -10.39
N ASN A 142 -0.86 -4.61 -10.00
CA ASN A 142 0.48 -4.26 -10.50
C ASN A 142 0.95 -5.10 -11.70
N SER A 143 0.10 -5.98 -12.23
CA SER A 143 0.49 -6.84 -13.34
C SER A 143 0.69 -6.04 -14.64
N LYS A 144 1.63 -6.52 -15.46
CA LYS A 144 1.87 -6.04 -16.82
C LYS A 144 0.57 -5.96 -17.62
N ALA A 145 -0.29 -6.98 -17.51
CA ALA A 145 -1.60 -7.02 -18.12
C ALA A 145 -2.52 -5.90 -17.64
N ASN A 146 -2.61 -5.65 -16.33
CA ASN A 146 -3.46 -4.60 -15.78
C ASN A 146 -2.98 -3.20 -16.15
N ARG A 147 -1.66 -2.98 -16.17
CA ARG A 147 -1.08 -1.72 -16.66
C ARG A 147 -1.49 -1.46 -18.10
N ILE A 148 -1.40 -2.46 -18.98
CA ILE A 148 -1.82 -2.34 -20.38
C ILE A 148 -3.34 -2.14 -20.49
N LEU A 149 -4.15 -2.89 -19.72
CA LEU A 149 -5.61 -2.74 -19.68
C LEU A 149 -6.07 -1.34 -19.26
N SER A 150 -5.32 -0.62 -18.41
CA SER A 150 -5.67 0.76 -18.03
C SER A 150 -5.66 1.77 -19.22
N PHE A 151 -5.11 1.34 -20.36
CA PHE A 151 -5.13 2.04 -21.64
C PHE A 151 -6.12 1.43 -22.65
N LYS A 152 -7.02 0.54 -22.23
CA LYS A 152 -8.07 -0.01 -23.10
C LYS A 152 -8.89 1.11 -23.74
N GLY A 153 -9.02 1.05 -25.07
CA GLY A 153 -9.71 2.06 -25.87
C GLY A 153 -8.97 3.40 -26.02
N LYS A 154 -7.79 3.57 -25.40
CA LYS A 154 -6.94 4.76 -25.58
C LYS A 154 -5.89 4.48 -26.65
N ALA A 155 -5.48 5.53 -27.36
CA ALA A 155 -4.39 5.43 -28.33
C ALA A 155 -3.07 5.07 -27.63
N VAL A 156 -2.33 4.13 -28.21
CA VAL A 156 -1.01 3.67 -27.75
C VAL A 156 0.00 3.72 -28.89
N THR A 157 1.28 3.88 -28.56
CA THR A 157 2.36 3.67 -29.53
C THR A 157 2.74 2.20 -29.50
N VAL A 158 2.87 1.57 -30.67
CA VAL A 158 3.26 0.16 -30.76
C VAL A 158 4.44 0.07 -31.72
N VAL A 159 5.55 -0.48 -31.24
CA VAL A 159 6.77 -0.70 -32.03
C VAL A 159 7.00 -2.20 -32.12
N ASN A 160 7.21 -2.69 -33.34
CA ASN A 160 7.60 -4.07 -33.58
C ASN A 160 9.12 -4.12 -33.70
N ARG A 161 9.76 -4.91 -32.86
CA ARG A 161 11.21 -5.08 -32.83
C ARG A 161 11.56 -6.47 -33.34
N GLN A 162 12.32 -6.52 -34.43
CA GLN A 162 12.87 -7.76 -34.97
C GLN A 162 14.36 -7.80 -34.71
N GLU A 163 14.79 -8.83 -33.98
CA GLU A 163 16.22 -9.10 -33.78
C GLU A 163 16.66 -10.17 -34.79
N ARG A 164 17.73 -9.86 -35.53
CA ARG A 164 18.36 -10.80 -36.47
C ARG A 164 19.81 -11.00 -36.06
N LEU A 165 20.25 -12.26 -36.07
CA LEU A 165 21.62 -12.61 -35.68
C LEU A 165 22.63 -11.86 -36.57
N GLY A 166 23.50 -11.06 -35.95
CA GLY A 166 24.53 -10.30 -36.65
C GLY A 166 24.06 -9.03 -37.38
N GLN A 167 22.80 -8.59 -37.18
CA GLN A 167 22.28 -7.33 -37.72
C GLN A 167 21.71 -6.45 -36.60
N PRO A 168 21.74 -5.11 -36.76
CA PRO A 168 21.06 -4.22 -35.84
C PRO A 168 19.56 -4.51 -35.83
N ALA A 169 18.93 -4.36 -34.66
CA ALA A 169 17.49 -4.56 -34.50
C ALA A 169 16.73 -3.62 -35.45
N TYR A 170 15.75 -4.17 -36.17
CA TYR A 170 14.87 -3.39 -37.01
C TYR A 170 13.59 -3.05 -36.23
N GLU A 171 13.27 -1.77 -36.13
CA GLU A 171 12.10 -1.26 -35.44
C GLU A 171 11.12 -0.63 -36.44
N SER A 172 9.85 -1.00 -36.33
CA SER A 172 8.78 -0.39 -37.12
C SER A 172 7.59 -0.03 -36.24
N GLU A 173 7.15 1.23 -36.29
CA GLU A 173 5.94 1.69 -35.59
C GLU A 173 4.68 1.23 -36.34
N TRP A 174 3.67 0.80 -35.61
CA TRP A 174 2.35 0.47 -36.14
C TRP A 174 1.51 1.74 -36.38
N PRO A 175 0.49 1.69 -37.25
CA PRO A 175 -0.47 2.78 -37.40
C PRO A 175 -1.28 3.01 -36.11
N SER A 176 -2.21 3.98 -36.13
CA SER A 176 -3.07 4.29 -34.97
C SER A 176 -3.65 3.02 -34.33
N THR A 177 -3.20 2.70 -33.12
CA THR A 177 -3.53 1.44 -32.44
C THR A 177 -4.12 1.71 -31.07
N VAL A 178 -5.10 0.91 -30.66
CA VAL A 178 -5.67 0.90 -29.31
C VAL A 178 -5.55 -0.48 -28.67
N VAL A 179 -5.51 -0.51 -27.35
CA VAL A 179 -5.63 -1.77 -26.59
C VAL A 179 -7.09 -2.21 -26.62
N ALA A 180 -7.38 -3.38 -27.19
CA ALA A 180 -8.72 -3.98 -27.19
C ALA A 180 -8.94 -4.90 -25.98
N GLY A 181 -7.87 -5.55 -25.51
CA GLY A 181 -7.88 -6.39 -24.31
C GLY A 181 -6.49 -6.88 -23.94
N CYS A 182 -6.31 -7.31 -22.70
CA CYS A 182 -5.12 -7.99 -22.24
C CYS A 182 -5.49 -8.89 -21.07
N ASP A 183 -4.98 -10.11 -21.04
CA ASP A 183 -5.06 -11.01 -19.89
C ASP A 183 -3.63 -11.42 -19.48
N GLN A 184 -3.51 -12.43 -18.60
CA GLN A 184 -2.20 -12.88 -18.11
C GLN A 184 -1.30 -13.52 -19.18
N PHE A 185 -1.85 -13.88 -20.35
CA PHE A 185 -1.13 -14.58 -21.41
C PHE A 185 -1.06 -13.81 -22.71
N LEU A 186 -2.09 -13.02 -23.05
CA LEU A 186 -2.25 -12.39 -24.35
C LEU A 186 -2.57 -10.90 -24.22
N LEU A 187 -1.92 -10.11 -25.07
CA LEU A 187 -2.32 -8.75 -25.42
C LEU A 187 -3.07 -8.79 -26.75
N THR A 188 -4.22 -8.12 -26.84
CA THR A 188 -4.96 -7.89 -28.08
C THR A 188 -5.00 -6.40 -28.41
N LEU A 189 -4.46 -6.06 -29.58
CA LEU A 189 -4.40 -4.72 -30.15
C LEU A 189 -5.36 -4.60 -31.32
N GLU A 190 -5.83 -3.37 -31.57
CA GLU A 190 -6.75 -3.05 -32.67
C GLU A 190 -6.24 -1.81 -33.41
N THR A 191 -5.97 -1.96 -34.71
CA THR A 191 -5.49 -0.87 -35.59
C THR A 191 -6.63 -0.16 -36.32
N GLN A 192 -7.76 -0.84 -36.47
CA GLN A 192 -9.01 -0.26 -36.96
C GLN A 192 -10.18 -0.73 -36.09
N PRO A 193 -10.98 0.18 -35.52
CA PRO A 193 -12.10 -0.20 -34.66
C PRO A 193 -13.03 -1.23 -35.32
N GLY A 194 -13.18 -2.38 -34.68
CA GLY A 194 -14.06 -3.47 -35.09
C GLY A 194 -13.58 -4.33 -36.27
N LYS A 195 -12.39 -4.10 -36.82
CA LYS A 195 -11.91 -4.79 -38.04
C LYS A 195 -10.61 -5.54 -37.84
N ASP A 196 -9.55 -4.84 -37.44
CA ASP A 196 -8.20 -5.39 -37.50
C ASP A 196 -7.64 -5.62 -36.11
N ARG A 197 -7.79 -6.86 -35.61
CA ARG A 197 -7.31 -7.27 -34.29
C ARG A 197 -6.12 -8.20 -34.39
N HIS A 198 -5.10 -7.93 -33.57
CA HIS A 198 -3.88 -8.71 -33.50
C HIS A 198 -3.59 -9.08 -32.05
N SER A 199 -3.34 -10.37 -31.79
CA SER A 199 -3.00 -10.86 -30.45
C SER A 199 -1.55 -11.31 -30.37
N PHE A 200 -0.89 -10.99 -29.26
CA PHE A 200 0.51 -11.31 -28.99
C PHE A 200 0.64 -11.94 -27.60
N PRO A 201 1.55 -12.92 -27.41
CA PRO A 201 1.92 -13.37 -26.08
C PRO A 201 2.42 -12.19 -25.25
N LEU A 202 1.87 -12.02 -24.04
CA LEU A 202 2.25 -10.94 -23.14
C LEU A 202 3.74 -11.02 -22.75
N SER A 203 4.32 -12.22 -22.78
CA SER A 203 5.76 -12.45 -22.58
C SER A 203 6.65 -11.81 -23.65
N ARG A 204 6.10 -11.38 -24.79
CA ARG A 204 6.84 -10.74 -25.90
C ARG A 204 6.64 -9.22 -25.97
N VAL A 205 5.87 -8.65 -25.06
CA VAL A 205 5.47 -7.24 -25.11
C VAL A 205 6.21 -6.51 -24.01
N GLU A 206 7.11 -5.58 -24.24
CA GLU A 206 7.64 -4.71 -23.18
C GLU A 206 6.83 -3.43 -23.03
N ILE A 207 6.67 -2.96 -21.79
CA ILE A 207 5.96 -1.72 -21.47
C ILE A 207 6.98 -0.60 -21.34
N ASN A 208 6.79 0.46 -22.12
CA ASN A 208 7.60 1.66 -22.09
C ASN A 208 6.68 2.90 -22.15
N PHE A 209 7.26 4.10 -22.29
CA PHE A 209 6.51 5.35 -22.38
C PHE A 209 6.98 6.21 -23.55
N ASP A 210 6.02 6.59 -24.41
CA ASP A 210 6.27 7.54 -25.49
C ASP A 210 6.18 8.96 -24.93
N ASN A 211 7.32 9.54 -24.58
CA ASN A 211 7.39 10.90 -24.02
C ASN A 211 6.92 11.98 -25.00
N VAL A 212 7.08 11.76 -26.31
CA VAL A 212 6.70 12.74 -27.34
C VAL A 212 5.18 12.82 -27.46
N ARG A 213 4.50 11.67 -27.41
CA ARG A 213 3.05 11.56 -27.53
C ARG A 213 2.33 11.43 -26.19
N ASN A 214 3.08 11.45 -25.08
CA ASN A 214 2.62 11.34 -23.70
C ASN A 214 1.65 10.15 -23.47
N ARG A 215 2.03 8.97 -23.96
CA ARG A 215 1.16 7.77 -23.93
C ARG A 215 1.95 6.48 -23.75
N LEU A 216 1.23 5.39 -23.50
CA LEU A 216 1.81 4.05 -23.38
C LEU A 216 2.53 3.66 -24.69
N LEU A 217 3.77 3.18 -24.56
CA LEU A 217 4.53 2.54 -25.64
C LEU A 217 4.59 1.04 -25.35
N LEU A 218 4.27 0.25 -26.37
CA LEU A 218 4.35 -1.21 -26.34
C LEU A 218 5.38 -1.67 -27.38
N GLU A 219 6.45 -2.30 -26.92
CA GLU A 219 7.48 -2.88 -27.76
C GLU A 219 7.21 -4.37 -27.92
N ILE A 220 6.98 -4.86 -29.13
CA ILE A 220 6.63 -6.25 -29.40
C ILE A 220 7.80 -6.92 -30.10
N THR A 221 8.44 -7.87 -29.42
CA THR A 221 9.51 -8.69 -29.99
C THR A 221 8.90 -9.85 -30.77
N ARG A 222 9.30 -10.01 -32.04
CA ARG A 222 8.80 -11.11 -32.89
C ARG A 222 9.80 -12.22 -33.13
#